data_AF-A0A7J9H8Y7-F1
#
_entry.id   AF-A0A7J9H8Y7-F1
#
_cell.length_a   1.000
_cell.length_b   1.000
_cell.length_c   1.000
_cell.angle_alpha   90.00
_cell.angle_beta   90.00
_cell.angle_gamma   90.00
#
_symmetry.space_group_name_H-M   'P 1'
#
loop_
_entity.id
_entity.type
_entity.pdbx_description
1 polymer ?
#
loop_
_entity_poly.entity_id
_entity_poly.type
_entity_poly.pdbx_seq_one_letter_code
_entity_poly.pdbx_strand_id
1 'polypeptide(L)'
;MSAVGTGATLSMIVSKYPTIKGINFDLPHVIENAPTYPGVEHVGGDMFASVPKGDAIFMKFLKKCYEAVPDNGKMIVADSILPDYPDPSLAMR
;
A
#
# COMPACT_ATOMS: atom_id res chain seq x y z
N MET A 1 -7.70 -10.22 -4.71
CA MET A 1 -7.80 -8.89 -4.05
C MET A 1 -6.42 -8.26 -4.13
N SER A 2 -6.29 -7.11 -4.78
CA SER A 2 -5.01 -6.41 -4.98
C SER A 2 -4.68 -5.51 -3.78
N ALA A 3 -3.40 -5.30 -3.51
CA ALA A 3 -2.90 -4.55 -2.35
C ALA A 3 -2.73 -3.05 -2.62
N VAL A 4 -1.95 -2.70 -3.65
CA VAL A 4 -1.52 -1.31 -3.97
C VAL A 4 -1.58 -0.98 -5.46
N GLY A 5 -1.85 -1.96 -6.33
CA GLY A 5 -2.13 -1.79 -7.75
C GLY A 5 -0.90 -1.50 -8.60
N THR A 6 -1.02 -0.55 -9.54
CA THR A 6 0.01 -0.27 -10.55
C THR A 6 1.24 0.46 -10.00
N GLY A 7 1.24 0.92 -8.74
CA GLY A 7 2.37 1.61 -8.12
C GLY A 7 2.41 3.13 -8.31
N ALA A 8 1.38 3.74 -8.93
CA ALA A 8 1.33 5.18 -9.19
C ALA A 8 1.43 6.05 -7.92
N THR A 9 0.83 5.62 -6.81
CA THR A 9 0.95 6.36 -5.53
C THR A 9 2.39 6.33 -5.01
N LEU A 10 3.05 5.18 -5.09
CA LEU A 10 4.43 5.03 -4.65
C LEU A 10 5.38 5.81 -5.54
N SER A 11 5.14 5.89 -6.85
CA SER A 11 5.96 6.69 -7.76
C SER A 11 5.91 8.17 -7.42
N MET A 12 4.75 8.70 -7.01
CA MET A 12 4.64 10.08 -6.50
C MET A 12 5.46 10.29 -5.23
N ILE A 13 5.42 9.33 -4.29
CA ILE A 13 6.17 9.40 -3.04
C ILE A 13 7.68 9.41 -3.32
N VAL A 14 8.18 8.46 -4.11
CA VAL A 14 9.61 8.32 -4.41
C VAL A 14 10.11 9.51 -5.26
N SER A 15 9.28 10.04 -6.16
CA SER A 15 9.63 11.26 -6.92
C SER A 15 9.80 12.47 -6.02
N LYS A 16 8.99 12.59 -4.96
CA LYS A 16 9.08 13.69 -3.99
C LYS A 16 10.22 13.49 -2.98
N TYR A 17 10.54 12.24 -2.64
CA TYR A 17 11.57 11.87 -1.67
C TYR A 17 12.55 10.85 -2.30
N PRO A 18 13.50 11.29 -3.13
CA PRO A 18 14.36 10.38 -3.91
C PRO A 18 15.28 9.48 -3.07
N THR A 19 15.42 9.76 -1.77
CA THR A 19 16.17 8.91 -0.83
C THR A 19 15.40 7.65 -0.43
N ILE A 20 14.08 7.60 -0.67
CA ILE A 20 13.24 6.44 -0.40
C ILE A 20 13.41 5.44 -1.54
N LYS A 21 13.59 4.16 -1.20
CA LYS A 21 13.50 3.05 -2.15
C LYS A 21 12.12 2.44 -2.06
N GLY A 22 11.35 2.46 -3.15
CA GLY A 22 9.99 1.95 -3.17
C GLY A 22 9.92 0.51 -3.65
N ILE A 23 9.14 -0.33 -2.96
CA ILE A 23 8.70 -1.64 -3.45
C ILE A 23 7.18 -1.59 -3.66
N ASN A 24 6.73 -1.73 -4.91
CA ASN A 24 5.32 -1.94 -5.23
C ASN A 24 5.04 -3.45 -5.23
N PHE A 25 4.20 -3.91 -4.29
CA PHE A 25 3.91 -5.33 -4.09
C PHE A 25 2.43 -5.64 -4.32
N ASP A 26 2.15 -6.51 -5.29
CA ASP A 26 0.78 -6.95 -5.59
C ASP A 26 0.78 -8.36 -6.20
N LEU A 27 -0.39 -8.87 -6.58
CA LEU A 27 -0.49 -10.17 -7.26
C LEU A 27 0.32 -10.17 -8.56
N PRO A 28 0.95 -11.30 -8.94
CA PRO A 28 1.82 -11.35 -10.13
C PRO A 28 1.18 -10.80 -11.41
N HIS A 29 -0.09 -11.13 -11.68
CA HIS A 29 -0.81 -10.66 -12.87
C HIS A 29 -1.11 -9.15 -12.87
N VAL A 30 -1.14 -8.52 -11.68
CA VAL A 30 -1.28 -7.06 -11.55
C VAL A 30 0.05 -6.39 -11.87
N ILE A 31 1.14 -6.95 -11.33
CA ILE A 31 2.50 -6.44 -11.52
C ILE A 31 2.98 -6.59 -12.96
N GLU A 32 2.62 -7.68 -13.64
CA GLU A 32 2.99 -7.92 -15.05
C GLU A 32 2.60 -6.76 -15.98
N ASN A 33 1.50 -6.08 -15.68
CA ASN A 33 0.99 -4.97 -16.48
C ASN A 33 1.30 -3.59 -15.87
N ALA A 34 2.11 -3.53 -14.81
CA ALA A 34 2.45 -2.27 -14.16
C ALA A 34 3.48 -1.46 -14.98
N PRO A 35 3.29 -0.15 -15.18
CA PRO A 35 4.29 0.69 -15.81
C PRO A 35 5.58 0.74 -15.00
N THR A 36 6.72 0.93 -15.66
CA THR A 36 7.98 1.18 -14.96
C THR A 36 8.02 2.59 -14.37
N TYR A 37 8.41 2.70 -13.09
CA TYR A 37 8.64 3.98 -12.44
C TYR A 37 10.09 4.05 -11.89
N PRO A 38 10.83 5.14 -12.13
CA PRO A 38 12.15 5.33 -11.51
C PRO A 38 12.08 5.26 -9.98
N GLY A 39 12.99 4.49 -9.37
CA GLY A 39 13.05 4.32 -7.91
C GLY A 39 11.99 3.40 -7.31
N VAL A 40 11.19 2.73 -8.15
CA VAL A 40 10.19 1.73 -7.73
C VAL A 40 10.58 0.36 -8.28
N GLU A 41 10.69 -0.62 -7.39
CA GLU A 41 10.81 -2.04 -7.70
C GLU A 41 9.43 -2.69 -7.66
N HIS A 42 9.06 -3.43 -8.70
CA HIS A 42 7.80 -4.16 -8.76
C HIS A 42 8.01 -5.62 -8.38
N VAL A 43 7.28 -6.10 -7.37
CA VAL A 43 7.40 -7.47 -6.85
C VAL A 43 6.03 -8.14 -6.85
N GLY A 44 5.91 -9.23 -7.59
CA GLY A 44 4.70 -10.06 -7.61
C GLY A 44 4.69 -11.07 -6.46
N GLY A 45 3.55 -11.20 -5.76
CA GLY A 45 3.37 -12.22 -4.73
C GLY A 45 2.00 -12.19 -4.08
N ASP A 46 1.82 -13.02 -3.05
CA ASP A 46 0.60 -13.07 -2.24
C ASP A 46 0.85 -12.50 -0.85
N MET A 47 0.19 -11.38 -0.53
CA MET A 47 0.29 -10.70 0.77
C MET A 47 -0.20 -11.54 1.96
N PHE A 48 -1.03 -12.55 1.70
CA PHE A 48 -1.47 -13.48 2.75
C PHE A 48 -0.41 -14.55 3.06
N ALA A 49 0.50 -14.81 2.12
CA ALA A 49 1.62 -15.73 2.31
C ALA A 49 2.85 -15.01 2.88
N SER A 50 3.28 -13.91 2.24
CA SER A 50 4.44 -13.14 2.68
C SER A 50 4.44 -11.73 2.08
N VAL A 51 5.04 -10.78 2.79
CA VAL A 51 5.21 -9.39 2.33
C VAL A 51 6.71 -9.05 2.37
N PRO A 52 7.25 -8.32 1.38
CA PRO A 52 8.63 -7.84 1.42
C PRO A 52 8.90 -6.99 2.68
N LYS A 53 10.11 -7.12 3.22
CA LYS A 53 10.53 -6.31 4.37
C LYS A 53 10.78 -4.86 3.98
N GLY A 54 10.46 -3.94 4.86
CA GLY A 54 10.78 -2.51 4.70
C GLY A 54 10.59 -1.74 6.00
N ASP A 55 11.16 -0.53 6.05
CA ASP A 55 11.06 0.35 7.23
C ASP A 55 9.64 0.85 7.48
N ALA A 56 8.83 0.93 6.42
CA ALA A 56 7.42 1.28 6.49
C ALA A 56 6.62 0.53 5.44
N ILE A 57 5.36 0.21 5.77
CA ILE A 57 4.41 -0.38 4.84
C ILE A 57 3.22 0.57 4.69
N PHE A 58 2.95 0.94 3.44
CA PHE A 58 1.78 1.73 3.05
C PHE A 58 0.74 0.79 2.43
N MET A 59 -0.47 0.74 2.98
CA MET A 59 -1.51 -0.14 2.42
C MET A 59 -2.94 0.32 2.72
N LYS A 60 -3.88 -0.30 1.99
CA LYS A 60 -5.32 -0.04 2.11
C LYS A 60 -6.08 -1.03 3.04
N PHE A 61 -5.50 -2.17 3.42
CA PHE A 61 -6.18 -3.20 4.26
C PHE A 61 -5.27 -3.79 5.33
N LEU A 62 -5.74 -4.47 6.38
CA LEU A 62 -4.96 -4.54 7.64
C LEU A 62 -4.43 -5.91 8.12
N LYS A 63 -4.69 -7.05 7.47
CA LYS A 63 -4.63 -8.33 8.21
C LYS A 63 -3.25 -8.98 8.43
N LYS A 64 -2.25 -8.77 7.56
CA LYS A 64 -0.97 -9.51 7.62
C LYS A 64 0.30 -8.67 7.61
N CYS A 65 0.22 -7.40 7.22
CA CYS A 65 1.42 -6.60 7.01
C CYS A 65 2.10 -6.13 8.29
N TYR A 66 1.44 -6.18 9.44
CA TYR A 66 2.09 -5.83 10.71
C TYR A 66 3.34 -6.70 10.98
N GLU A 67 3.31 -7.98 10.59
CA GLU A 67 4.43 -8.93 10.77
C GLU A 67 5.66 -8.58 9.89
N ALA A 68 5.49 -7.78 8.83
CA ALA A 68 6.56 -7.39 7.91
C ALA A 68 7.22 -6.05 8.28
N VAL A 69 6.68 -5.35 9.28
CA VAL A 69 7.24 -4.10 9.80
C VAL A 69 8.21 -4.44 10.96
N PRO A 70 9.44 -3.90 10.98
CA PRO A 70 10.35 -4.09 12.11
C PRO A 70 9.86 -3.37 13.38
N ASP A 71 10.45 -3.66 14.54
CA ASP A 71 10.02 -3.11 15.84
C ASP A 71 9.90 -1.58 15.87
N ASN A 72 10.74 -0.87 15.10
CA ASN A 72 10.76 0.59 14.98
C ASN A 72 10.10 1.12 13.69
N GLY A 73 9.51 0.24 12.89
CA GLY A 73 8.89 0.58 11.63
C GLY A 73 7.48 1.13 11.81
N LYS A 74 6.90 1.62 10.71
CA LYS A 74 5.56 2.23 10.72
C LYS A 74 4.64 1.62 9.69
N MET A 75 3.40 1.37 10.09
CA MET A 75 2.31 1.03 9.19
C MET A 75 1.50 2.29 8.88
N ILE A 76 1.34 2.62 7.61
CA ILE A 76 0.56 3.77 7.14
C ILE A 76 -0.67 3.22 6.42
N VAL A 77 -1.85 3.49 7.01
CA VAL A 77 -3.14 3.06 6.47
C VAL A 77 -3.86 4.26 5.88
N ALA A 78 -4.21 4.16 4.60
CA ALA A 78 -5.04 5.14 3.92
C ALA A 78 -6.40 4.51 3.61
N ASP A 79 -7.33 4.65 4.56
CA ASP A 79 -8.69 4.15 4.44
C ASP A 79 -9.70 5.15 5.01
N SER A 80 -10.96 5.01 4.62
CA SER A 80 -12.04 5.80 5.17
C SER A 80 -12.34 5.36 6.60
N ILE A 81 -12.43 6.32 7.51
CA ILE A 81 -12.95 6.09 8.85
C ILE A 81 -14.46 6.33 8.79
N LEU A 82 -15.24 5.27 8.98
CA LEU A 82 -16.69 5.41 9.11
C LEU A 82 -17.01 5.97 10.51
N PRO A 83 -17.95 6.92 10.61
CA PRO A 83 -18.41 7.40 11.91
C PRO A 83 -19.19 6.29 12.63
N ASP A 84 -19.11 6.24 13.95
CA ASP A 84 -19.83 5.26 14.77
C ASP A 84 -21.36 5.38 14.63
N TYR A 85 -21.84 6.57 14.27
CA TYR A 85 -23.24 6.85 14.03
C TYR A 85 -23.41 7.45 12.64
N PRO A 86 -24.43 7.02 11.87
CA PRO A 86 -24.72 7.63 10.58
C PRO A 86 -25.07 9.10 10.77
N ASP A 87 -24.43 9.98 10.01
CA ASP A 87 -24.79 11.39 9.96
C ASP A 87 -26.19 11.51 9.33
N PRO A 88 -27.23 11.89 10.10
CA PRO A 88 -28.59 11.97 9.57
C PRO A 88 -28.72 13.03 8.45
N SER A 89 -27.80 13.99 8.35
CA SER A 89 -27.79 14.98 7.28
C SER A 89 -27.33 14.43 5.92
N LEU A 90 -26.62 13.30 5.91
CA LEU A 90 -26.20 12.61 4.68
C LEU A 90 -27.28 11.66 4.12
N ALA A 91 -28.25 11.25 4.95
CA ALA A 91 -29.36 10.38 4.55
C ALA A 91 -30.52 11.13 3.85
N MET A 92 -30.52 12.46 3.88
CA MET A 92 -31.57 13.31 3.32
C MET A 92 -31.21 13.94 1.95
N ARG A 93 -30.22 13.37 1.25
CA ARG A 93 -29.79 13.77 -0.10
C ARG A 93 -30.14 12.73 -1.14
#